data_AF-M9PBI0-F1
#
_entry.id   AF-M9PBI0-F1
#
_cell.length_a   1.000
_cell.length_b   1.000
_cell.length_c   1.000
_cell.angle_alpha   90.00
_cell.angle_beta   90.00
_cell.angle_gamma   90.00
#
_symmetry.space_group_name_H-M   'P 1'
#
loop_
_entity.id
_entity.type
_entity.pdbx_description
1 polymer ?
#
loop_
_entity_poly.entity_id
_entity_poly.type
_entity_poly.pdbx_seq_one_letter_code
_entity_poly.pdbx_strand_id
1 'polypeptide(L)'
;MSIKIILFLIAIEVCNQTIGIGLRSLILEAHNRRRAKYGNQPMVLDEELCTECSEYADEIVRNEGVYTENYLEYLYATDPISAKHLQVVCVFREALPRECVRIWFHYRGFAENTKYYRFTAMIWNASTRLGVGLGRIQETRYLVVRYAPPGNILREMASNVPKRPTTFWDAEHIVDHGFEFA
;
A
#
# COMPACT_ATOMS: atom_id res chain seq x y z
N MET A 1 8.70 -39.98 13.97
CA MET A 1 7.72 -38.91 13.76
C MET A 1 6.48 -39.53 13.13
N SER A 2 5.31 -39.45 13.77
CA SER A 2 4.08 -40.14 13.31
C SER A 2 3.52 -39.48 12.04
N ILE A 3 2.98 -40.26 11.10
CA ILE A 3 2.34 -39.77 9.86
C ILE A 3 1.29 -38.67 10.13
N LYS A 4 0.61 -38.75 11.30
CA LYS A 4 -0.37 -37.75 11.75
C LYS A 4 0.25 -36.37 11.99
N ILE A 5 1.49 -36.31 12.50
CA ILE A 5 2.20 -35.04 12.76
C ILE A 5 2.58 -34.39 11.43
N ILE A 6 3.06 -35.17 10.46
CA ILE A 6 3.43 -34.67 9.13
C ILE A 6 2.21 -34.07 8.42
N LEU A 7 1.08 -34.79 8.41
CA LEU A 7 -0.17 -34.31 7.81
C LEU A 7 -0.68 -33.03 8.49
N PHE A 8 -0.54 -32.92 9.81
CA PHE A 8 -0.94 -31.72 10.55
C PHE A 8 -0.08 -30.50 10.19
N LEU A 9 1.25 -30.66 10.07
CA LEU A 9 2.15 -29.59 9.65
C LEU A 9 1.87 -29.13 8.21
N ILE A 10 1.62 -30.07 7.30
CA ILE A 10 1.23 -29.76 5.91
C ILE A 10 -0.09 -28.97 5.89
N ALA A 11 -1.08 -29.38 6.67
CA ALA A 11 -2.36 -28.69 6.74
C ALA A 11 -2.23 -27.25 7.28
N ILE A 12 -1.36 -27.02 8.28
CA ILE A 12 -1.06 -25.67 8.78
C ILE A 12 -0.42 -24.81 7.69
N GLU A 13 0.59 -25.35 7.00
CA GLU A 13 1.29 -24.61 5.94
C GLU A 13 0.35 -24.24 4.80
N VAL A 14 -0.49 -25.17 4.35
CA VAL A 14 -1.52 -24.93 3.32
C VAL A 14 -2.54 -23.87 3.79
N CYS A 15 -2.95 -23.92 5.06
CA CYS A 15 -3.85 -22.93 5.64
C CYS A 15 -3.21 -21.52 5.63
N ASN A 16 -1.96 -21.42 6.08
CA ASN A 16 -1.19 -20.17 6.10
C ASN A 16 -1.02 -19.59 4.69
N GLN A 17 -0.70 -20.43 3.71
CA GLN A 17 -0.59 -20.02 2.30
C GLN A 17 -1.95 -19.54 1.77
N THR A 18 -3.04 -20.24 2.06
CA THR A 18 -4.39 -19.85 1.61
C THR A 18 -4.81 -18.50 2.21
N ILE A 19 -4.54 -18.27 3.50
CA ILE A 19 -4.78 -16.98 4.17
C ILE A 19 -3.91 -15.88 3.55
N GLY A 20 -2.63 -16.19 3.28
CA GLY A 20 -1.69 -15.28 2.64
C GLY A 20 -2.14 -14.84 1.24
N ILE A 21 -2.54 -15.80 0.40
CA ILE A 21 -3.08 -15.55 -0.95
C ILE A 21 -4.35 -14.70 -0.85
N GLY A 22 -5.28 -15.06 0.04
CA GLY A 22 -6.50 -14.31 0.27
C GLY A 22 -6.23 -12.85 0.66
N LEU A 23 -5.28 -12.61 1.57
CA LEU A 23 -4.85 -11.27 1.97
C LEU A 23 -4.22 -10.48 0.81
N ARG A 24 -3.29 -11.07 0.06
CA ARG A 24 -2.61 -10.42 -1.07
C ARG A 24 -3.63 -9.93 -2.09
N SER A 25 -4.57 -10.78 -2.49
CA SER A 25 -5.65 -10.41 -3.42
C SER A 25 -6.56 -9.32 -2.84
N LEU A 26 -6.88 -9.38 -1.54
CA LEU A 26 -7.69 -8.40 -0.82
C LEU A 26 -7.09 -6.98 -0.90
N ILE A 27 -5.79 -6.90 -0.68
CA ILE A 27 -5.02 -5.66 -0.68
C ILE A 27 -4.85 -5.14 -2.11
N LEU A 28 -4.51 -6.01 -3.07
CA LEU A 28 -4.42 -5.66 -4.49
C LEU A 28 -5.74 -5.06 -5.01
N GLU A 29 -6.87 -5.72 -4.76
CA GLU A 29 -8.20 -5.24 -5.17
C GLU A 29 -8.53 -3.89 -4.52
N ALA A 30 -8.17 -3.69 -3.25
CA ALA A 30 -8.36 -2.41 -2.58
C ALA A 30 -7.56 -1.29 -3.25
N HIS A 31 -6.28 -1.55 -3.59
CA HIS A 31 -5.41 -0.61 -4.30
C HIS A 31 -5.95 -0.28 -5.69
N ASN A 32 -6.24 -1.29 -6.51
CA ASN A 32 -6.68 -1.11 -7.89
C ASN A 32 -8.02 -0.36 -7.98
N ARG A 33 -8.95 -0.57 -7.05
CA ARG A 33 -10.18 0.24 -6.96
C ARG A 33 -9.91 1.72 -6.70
N ARG A 34 -8.84 2.06 -6.00
CA ARG A 34 -8.46 3.44 -5.69
C ARG A 34 -7.66 4.07 -6.82
N ARG A 35 -6.76 3.32 -7.45
CA ARG A 35 -6.06 3.72 -8.68
C ARG A 35 -7.03 4.03 -9.82
N ALA A 36 -8.07 3.22 -9.99
CA ALA A 36 -9.11 3.43 -10.99
C ALA A 36 -9.83 4.78 -10.83
N LYS A 37 -10.02 5.27 -9.59
CA LYS A 37 -10.63 6.60 -9.34
C LYS A 37 -9.79 7.76 -9.88
N TYR A 38 -8.52 7.52 -10.18
CA TYR A 38 -7.56 8.49 -10.72
C TYR A 38 -7.17 8.16 -12.16
N GLY A 39 -7.80 7.16 -12.80
CA GLY A 39 -7.46 6.74 -14.16
C GLY A 39 -6.14 6.00 -14.31
N ASN A 40 -5.52 5.59 -13.20
CA ASN A 40 -4.23 4.90 -13.22
C ASN A 40 -4.41 3.41 -13.50
N GLN A 41 -3.43 2.82 -14.19
CA GLN A 41 -3.44 1.41 -14.57
C GLN A 41 -3.45 0.49 -13.33
N PRO A 42 -4.11 -0.67 -13.37
CA PRO A 42 -4.06 -1.61 -12.26
C PRO A 42 -2.63 -2.15 -12.07
N MET A 43 -2.24 -2.38 -10.81
CA MET A 43 -1.05 -3.14 -10.48
C MET A 43 -1.34 -4.65 -10.53
N VAL A 44 -0.28 -5.45 -10.59
CA VAL A 44 -0.31 -6.90 -10.38
C VAL A 44 0.44 -7.26 -9.10
N LEU A 45 0.09 -8.39 -8.49
CA LEU A 45 0.91 -8.96 -7.43
C LEU A 45 2.20 -9.51 -8.04
N ASP A 46 3.32 -9.26 -7.36
CA ASP A 46 4.62 -9.84 -7.68
C ASP A 46 5.01 -10.81 -6.56
N GLU A 47 5.18 -12.09 -6.90
CA GLU A 47 5.41 -13.14 -5.90
C GLU A 47 6.78 -13.05 -5.22
N GLU A 48 7.82 -12.60 -5.93
CA GLU A 48 9.14 -12.34 -5.33
C GLU A 48 9.00 -11.20 -4.32
N LEU A 49 8.38 -10.09 -4.73
CA LEU A 49 8.17 -8.93 -3.86
C LEU A 49 7.26 -9.25 -2.67
N CYS A 50 6.25 -10.12 -2.85
CA CYS A 50 5.41 -10.60 -1.75
C CYS A 50 6.20 -11.46 -0.77
N THR A 51 7.12 -12.29 -1.27
CA THR A 51 8.01 -13.09 -0.43
C THR A 51 8.93 -12.19 0.39
N GLU A 52 9.59 -11.22 -0.25
CA GLU A 52 10.44 -10.26 0.46
C GLU A 52 9.65 -9.41 1.48
N CYS A 53 8.39 -9.05 1.17
CA CYS A 53 7.51 -8.37 2.14
C CYS A 53 7.18 -9.25 3.35
N SER A 54 6.92 -10.54 3.13
CA SER A 54 6.65 -11.50 4.21
C SER A 54 7.89 -11.69 5.11
N GLU A 55 9.07 -11.87 4.51
CA GLU A 55 10.34 -11.99 5.24
C GLU A 55 10.62 -10.76 6.11
N TYR A 56 10.38 -9.56 5.55
CA TYR A 56 10.51 -8.32 6.30
C TYR A 56 9.46 -8.21 7.41
N ALA A 57 8.23 -8.68 7.19
CA ALA A 57 7.23 -8.70 8.24
C ALA A 57 7.62 -9.65 9.39
N ASP A 58 8.28 -10.77 9.10
CA ASP A 58 8.86 -11.66 10.11
C ASP A 58 10.05 -11.03 10.83
N GLU A 59 10.84 -10.21 10.15
CA GLU A 59 11.89 -9.38 10.79
C GLU A 59 11.29 -8.37 11.79
N ILE A 60 10.21 -7.69 11.42
CA ILE A 60 9.50 -6.79 12.34
C ILE A 60 9.05 -7.54 13.59
N VAL A 61 8.53 -8.76 13.43
CA VAL A 61 8.11 -9.61 14.55
C VAL A 61 9.30 -10.00 15.44
N ARG A 62 10.42 -10.41 14.86
CA ARG A 62 11.66 -10.75 15.60
C ARG A 62 12.26 -9.56 16.34
N ASN A 63 12.10 -8.36 15.78
CA ASN A 63 12.59 -7.11 16.35
C ASN A 63 11.52 -6.37 17.17
N GLU A 64 10.58 -7.10 17.79
CA GLU A 64 9.57 -6.57 18.72
C GLU A 64 8.73 -5.39 18.18
N GLY A 65 8.47 -5.39 16.87
CA GLY A 65 7.63 -4.41 16.21
C GLY A 65 8.37 -3.19 15.68
N VAL A 66 9.71 -3.19 15.72
CA VAL A 66 10.54 -2.16 15.09
C VAL A 66 10.53 -2.33 13.57
N TYR A 67 10.22 -1.26 12.84
CA TYR A 67 10.18 -1.24 11.39
C TYR A 67 10.65 0.11 10.83
N THR A 68 11.09 0.07 9.57
CA THR A 68 11.39 1.23 8.74
C THR A 68 10.45 1.30 7.53
N GLU A 69 10.25 2.53 7.04
CA GLU A 69 9.57 2.83 5.78
C GLU A 69 10.49 3.74 4.96
N ASN A 70 10.38 3.68 3.63
CA ASN A 70 11.23 4.49 2.76
C ASN A 70 10.44 5.33 1.73
N TYR A 71 9.18 5.64 2.06
CA TYR A 71 8.29 6.41 1.18
C TYR A 71 8.73 7.87 0.90
N LEU A 72 9.79 8.36 1.54
CA LEU A 72 10.41 9.66 1.28
C LEU A 72 11.81 9.56 0.66
N GLU A 73 12.39 8.37 0.57
CA GLU A 73 13.81 8.18 0.19
C GLU A 73 14.11 8.78 -1.19
N TYR A 74 13.15 8.72 -2.11
CA TYR A 74 13.30 9.15 -3.49
C TYR A 74 12.69 10.52 -3.79
N LEU A 75 12.25 11.26 -2.76
CA LEU A 75 11.51 12.51 -2.94
C LEU A 75 12.25 13.53 -3.80
N TYR A 76 13.56 13.66 -3.60
CA TYR A 76 14.44 14.59 -4.31
C TYR A 76 15.44 13.89 -5.24
N ALA A 77 15.17 12.63 -5.63
CA ALA A 77 16.07 11.88 -6.49
C ALA A 77 16.27 12.58 -7.85
N THR A 78 17.52 12.89 -8.18
CA THR A 78 17.93 13.49 -9.46
C THR A 78 18.46 12.45 -10.45
N ASP A 79 19.04 11.37 -9.95
CA ASP A 79 19.58 10.29 -10.78
C ASP A 79 18.51 9.22 -11.06
N PRO A 80 18.75 8.31 -12.02
CA PRO A 80 17.95 7.11 -12.16
C PRO A 80 17.91 6.33 -10.84
N ILE A 81 16.70 5.98 -10.39
CA ILE A 81 16.54 5.22 -9.15
C ILE A 81 16.84 3.75 -9.42
N SER A 82 17.88 3.23 -8.78
CA SER A 82 18.27 1.82 -8.86
C SER A 82 17.54 0.92 -7.86
N ALA A 83 16.77 1.50 -6.95
CA ALA A 83 16.04 0.76 -5.93
C ALA A 83 14.91 -0.09 -6.53
N LYS A 84 14.72 -1.30 -6.00
CA LYS A 84 13.68 -2.23 -6.47
C LYS A 84 12.26 -1.72 -6.19
N HIS A 85 12.04 -1.08 -5.03
CA HIS A 85 10.70 -0.76 -4.54
C HIS A 85 10.65 0.37 -3.52
N LEU A 86 9.45 0.94 -3.34
CA LEU A 86 9.09 1.80 -2.21
C LEU A 86 8.25 0.99 -1.20
N GLN A 87 8.58 1.07 0.09
CA GLN A 87 7.99 0.33 1.21
C GLN A 87 7.16 1.24 2.12
N VAL A 88 5.96 0.76 2.43
CA VAL A 88 5.02 1.35 3.40
C VAL A 88 4.57 0.26 4.37
N VAL A 89 4.47 0.60 5.65
CA VAL A 89 4.00 -0.29 6.71
C VAL A 89 2.73 0.29 7.34
N CYS A 90 1.73 -0.57 7.53
CA CYS A 90 0.53 -0.24 8.30
C CYS A 90 0.45 -1.12 9.55
N VAL A 91 0.25 -0.47 10.70
CA VAL A 91 0.06 -1.14 11.98
C VAL A 91 -1.41 -1.06 12.39
N PHE A 92 -2.00 -2.20 12.74
CA PHE A 92 -3.40 -2.27 13.17
C PHE A 92 -3.64 -3.47 14.08
N ARG A 93 -4.71 -3.45 14.89
CA ARG A 93 -5.08 -4.56 15.79
C ARG A 93 -6.31 -5.31 15.31
N GLU A 94 -7.47 -4.67 15.48
CA GLU A 94 -8.80 -5.25 15.21
C GLU A 94 -9.35 -4.90 13.83
N ALA A 95 -8.67 -4.01 13.11
CA ALA A 95 -9.12 -3.58 11.79
C ALA A 95 -8.89 -4.66 10.72
N LEU A 96 -9.75 -4.66 9.71
CA LEU A 96 -9.48 -5.44 8.51
C LEU A 96 -8.26 -4.85 7.78
N PRO A 97 -7.39 -5.68 7.16
CA PRO A 97 -6.21 -5.19 6.43
C PRO A 97 -6.53 -4.13 5.35
N ARG A 98 -7.75 -4.16 4.76
CA ARG A 98 -8.24 -3.14 3.82
C ARG A 98 -8.35 -1.73 4.42
N GLU A 99 -8.40 -1.63 5.74
CA GLU A 99 -8.51 -0.36 6.46
C GLU A 99 -7.26 0.50 6.28
N CYS A 100 -6.07 -0.12 6.22
CA CYS A 100 -4.82 0.56 5.88
C CYS A 100 -4.95 1.31 4.54
N VAL A 101 -5.46 0.62 3.52
CA VAL A 101 -5.68 1.19 2.18
C VAL A 101 -6.76 2.28 2.20
N ARG A 102 -7.77 2.18 3.08
CA ARG A 102 -8.78 3.22 3.28
C ARG A 102 -8.18 4.48 3.91
N ILE A 103 -7.37 4.31 4.95
CA ILE A 103 -6.69 5.40 5.67
C ILE A 103 -5.72 6.12 4.74
N TRP A 104 -4.86 5.38 4.02
CA TRP A 104 -3.95 5.97 3.04
C TRP A 104 -4.71 6.74 1.97
N PHE A 105 -5.84 6.23 1.48
CA PHE A 105 -6.67 6.94 0.51
C PHE A 105 -7.36 8.19 1.05
N HIS A 106 -7.74 8.18 2.34
CA HIS A 106 -8.42 9.30 2.98
C HIS A 106 -7.54 10.55 3.03
N TYR A 107 -6.27 10.37 3.40
CA TYR A 107 -5.27 11.44 3.39
C TYR A 107 -4.72 11.64 1.97
N ARG A 108 -5.58 12.13 1.07
CA ARG A 108 -5.22 12.53 -0.28
C ARG A 108 -4.68 13.96 -0.29
N GLY A 109 -3.63 14.21 -1.07
CA GLY A 109 -3.05 15.54 -1.22
C GLY A 109 -1.55 15.49 -1.45
N PHE A 110 -0.94 16.67 -1.49
CA PHE A 110 0.50 16.87 -1.46
C PHE A 110 0.77 18.11 -0.60
N ALA A 111 1.50 17.92 0.50
CA ALA A 111 2.05 18.95 1.37
C ALA A 111 3.14 18.30 2.22
N GLU A 112 3.79 19.07 3.10
CA GLU A 112 4.72 18.55 4.13
C GLU A 112 3.95 17.78 5.22
N ASN A 113 3.31 16.69 4.82
CA ASN A 113 2.58 15.78 5.68
C ASN A 113 2.89 14.35 5.23
N THR A 114 3.57 13.61 6.11
CA THR A 114 4.02 12.23 5.88
C THR A 114 2.88 11.27 5.52
N LYS A 115 1.62 11.62 5.85
CA LYS A 115 0.44 10.82 5.49
C LYS A 115 0.14 10.85 3.99
N TYR A 116 0.41 11.97 3.30
CA TYR A 116 0.17 12.10 1.86
C TYR A 116 1.07 11.18 1.03
N TYR A 117 2.28 10.90 1.51
CA TYR A 117 3.22 10.06 0.76
C TYR A 117 2.81 8.59 0.67
N ARG A 118 1.99 8.10 1.60
CA ARG A 118 1.38 6.76 1.48
C ARG A 118 0.27 6.73 0.43
N PHE A 119 -0.48 7.83 0.31
CA PHE A 119 -1.46 8.01 -0.77
C PHE A 119 -0.77 8.04 -2.14
N THR A 120 0.25 8.89 -2.32
CA THR A 120 0.93 9.03 -3.60
C THR A 120 1.63 7.75 -4.01
N ALA A 121 2.26 7.01 -3.08
CA ALA A 121 2.85 5.71 -3.34
C ALA A 121 1.81 4.70 -3.85
N MET A 122 0.67 4.61 -3.15
CA MET A 122 -0.44 3.71 -3.51
C MET A 122 -0.97 3.96 -4.92
N ILE A 123 -1.09 5.23 -5.32
CA ILE A 123 -1.66 5.59 -6.62
C ILE A 123 -0.62 5.88 -7.69
N TRP A 124 0.68 5.76 -7.42
CA TRP A 124 1.74 6.12 -8.35
C TRP A 124 1.62 5.37 -9.68
N ASN A 125 1.34 6.08 -10.78
CA ASN A 125 0.97 5.43 -12.04
C ASN A 125 2.06 4.48 -12.57
N ALA A 126 3.33 4.88 -12.51
CA ALA A 126 4.46 4.07 -12.99
C ALA A 126 4.73 2.82 -12.14
N SER A 127 4.26 2.77 -10.89
CA SER A 127 4.34 1.55 -10.07
C SER A 127 3.31 0.55 -10.58
N THR A 128 3.79 -0.59 -11.09
CA THR A 128 3.00 -1.61 -11.78
C THR A 128 2.92 -2.92 -11.00
N ARG A 129 3.82 -3.13 -10.04
CA ARG A 129 3.93 -4.35 -9.23
C ARG A 129 3.75 -4.03 -7.76
N LEU A 130 3.04 -4.92 -7.07
CA LEU A 130 2.70 -4.81 -5.65
C LEU A 130 3.18 -6.05 -4.90
N GLY A 131 3.93 -5.86 -3.81
CA GLY A 131 4.25 -6.90 -2.84
C GLY A 131 3.49 -6.69 -1.56
N VAL A 132 3.02 -7.76 -0.93
CA VAL A 132 2.25 -7.71 0.32
C VAL A 132 2.68 -8.81 1.28
N GLY A 133 3.02 -8.44 2.50
CA GLY A 133 3.38 -9.32 3.61
C GLY A 133 2.71 -8.89 4.91
N LEU A 134 2.55 -9.81 5.86
CA LEU A 134 1.86 -9.56 7.13
C LEU A 134 2.55 -10.26 8.30
N GLY A 135 2.96 -9.47 9.29
CA GLY A 135 3.51 -9.94 10.56
C GLY A 135 2.51 -9.73 11.70
N ARG A 136 2.65 -10.49 12.79
CA ARG A 136 1.78 -10.36 13.96
C ARG A 136 2.55 -10.53 15.27
N ILE A 137 2.37 -9.59 16.19
CA ILE A 137 2.85 -9.64 17.58
C ILE A 137 1.63 -9.50 18.49
N GLN A 138 1.25 -10.58 19.20
CA GLN A 138 0.00 -10.64 19.96
C GLN A 138 -1.20 -10.22 19.10
N GLU A 139 -1.95 -9.18 19.48
CA GLU A 139 -3.07 -8.66 18.69
C GLU A 139 -2.67 -7.59 17.66
N THR A 140 -1.40 -7.19 17.62
CA THR A 140 -0.89 -6.17 16.69
C THR A 140 -0.42 -6.82 15.40
N ARG A 141 -0.85 -6.28 14.26
CA ARG A 141 -0.53 -6.72 12.91
C ARG A 141 0.25 -5.65 12.16
N TYR A 142 1.23 -6.08 11.37
CA TYR A 142 2.12 -5.24 10.57
C TYR A 142 1.98 -5.63 9.10
N LEU A 143 1.21 -4.87 8.34
CA LEU A 143 1.06 -5.05 6.90
C LEU A 143 2.19 -4.31 6.19
N VAL A 144 3.05 -5.05 5.51
CA VAL A 144 4.14 -4.52 4.67
C VAL A 144 3.64 -4.49 3.23
N VAL A 145 3.75 -3.33 2.60
CA VAL A 145 3.42 -3.13 1.19
C VAL A 145 4.63 -2.54 0.46
N ARG A 146 4.98 -3.12 -0.68
CA ARG A 146 6.03 -2.62 -1.56
C ARG A 146 5.50 -2.33 -2.95
N TYR A 147 5.91 -1.20 -3.53
CA TYR A 147 5.52 -0.75 -4.87
C TYR A 147 6.74 -0.71 -5.77
N ALA A 148 6.67 -1.35 -6.94
CA ALA A 148 7.76 -1.40 -7.89
C ALA A 148 7.31 -1.01 -9.31
N PRO A 149 8.09 -0.18 -10.04
CA PRO A 149 9.20 0.66 -9.57
C PRO A 149 8.79 1.60 -8.42
N PRO A 150 9.77 2.10 -7.64
CA PRO A 150 9.48 3.04 -6.55
C PRO A 150 8.85 4.34 -7.07
N GLY A 151 7.95 4.90 -6.27
CA GLY A 151 7.28 6.17 -6.56
C GLY A 151 7.75 7.32 -5.67
N ASN A 152 6.87 8.31 -5.50
CA ASN A 152 7.09 9.49 -4.65
C ASN A 152 8.28 10.36 -5.04
N ILE A 153 8.48 10.57 -6.33
CA ILE A 153 9.57 11.40 -6.86
C ILE A 153 9.00 12.76 -7.23
N LEU A 154 9.43 13.84 -6.58
CA LEU A 154 8.75 15.14 -6.69
C LEU A 154 8.64 15.64 -8.14
N ARG A 155 9.72 15.51 -8.92
CA ARG A 155 9.76 15.95 -10.33
C ARG A 155 8.80 15.16 -11.25
N GLU A 156 8.35 13.98 -10.83
CA GLU A 156 7.49 13.07 -11.61
C GLU A 156 6.06 13.02 -11.04
N MET A 157 5.76 13.83 -10.03
CA MET A 157 4.47 13.82 -9.34
C MET A 157 3.31 14.09 -10.31
N ALA A 158 3.48 15.07 -11.22
CA ALA A 158 2.43 15.49 -12.15
C ALA A 158 2.00 14.39 -13.13
N SER A 159 2.93 13.51 -13.54
CA SER A 159 2.65 12.40 -14.46
C SER A 159 2.16 11.14 -13.75
N ASN A 160 2.42 11.00 -12.44
CA ASN A 160 2.11 9.78 -11.70
C ASN A 160 0.93 9.89 -10.74
N VAL A 161 0.57 11.11 -10.34
CA VAL A 161 -0.49 11.41 -9.38
C VAL A 161 -1.44 12.41 -10.04
N PRO A 162 -2.24 11.97 -11.03
CA PRO A 162 -3.15 12.88 -11.73
C PRO A 162 -4.18 13.46 -10.76
N LYS A 163 -4.76 14.60 -11.12
CA LYS A 163 -5.97 15.07 -10.44
C LYS A 163 -7.07 14.03 -10.66
N ARG A 164 -7.88 13.77 -9.62
CA ARG A 164 -9.06 12.93 -9.75
C ARG A 164 -9.93 13.51 -10.87
N PRO A 165 -10.35 12.73 -11.89
CA PRO A 165 -11.31 13.20 -12.87
C PRO A 165 -12.55 13.74 -12.15
N THR A 166 -12.91 14.98 -12.43
CA THR A 166 -14.18 15.56 -11.96
C THR A 166 -15.30 14.86 -12.68
N THR A 167 -16.16 14.18 -11.93
CA THR A 167 -17.44 13.68 -12.45
C THR A 167 -18.45 14.82 -12.50
N PHE A 168 -19.53 14.65 -13.27
CA PHE A 168 -20.64 15.61 -13.33
C PHE A 168 -21.10 16.06 -11.92
N TRP A 169 -21.16 15.11 -10.98
CA TRP A 169 -21.53 15.33 -9.58
C TRP A 169 -20.52 16.16 -8.76
N ASP A 170 -19.24 16.21 -9.16
CA ASP A 170 -18.24 17.02 -8.47
C ASP A 170 -18.40 18.53 -8.83
N ALA A 171 -19.09 18.86 -9.93
CA ALA A 171 -19.32 20.24 -10.35
C ALA A 171 -20.48 20.94 -9.62
N GLU A 172 -21.49 20.19 -9.16
CA GLU A 172 -22.63 20.75 -8.39
C GLU A 172 -22.22 21.31 -7.03
N HIS A 173 -21.14 20.79 -6.43
CA HIS A 173 -20.61 21.30 -5.16
C HIS A 173 -19.73 22.57 -5.29
N ILE A 174 -19.48 23.05 -6.51
CA ILE A 174 -18.71 24.29 -6.78
C ILE A 174 -19.64 25.46 -7.15
N VAL A 175 -20.95 25.36 -6.89
CA VAL A 175 -21.79 26.56 -6.80
C VAL A 175 -21.46 27.24 -5.47
N ASP A 176 -20.41 28.05 -5.50
CA ASP A 176 -20.13 29.07 -4.49
C ASP A 176 -21.38 29.94 -4.37
N HIS A 177 -22.16 29.74 -3.30
CA HIS A 177 -23.16 30.72 -2.90
C HIS A 177 -22.40 31.96 -2.46
N GLY A 178 -22.05 32.80 -3.44
CA GLY A 178 -21.48 34.12 -3.23
C GLY A 178 -22.37 34.88 -2.26
N PHE A 179 -21.93 34.93 -1.01
CA PHE A 179 -22.51 35.78 0.02
C PHE A 179 -21.96 37.19 -0.26
N GLU A 180 -22.61 37.90 -1.19
CA GLU A 180 -22.52 39.36 -1.26
C GLU A 180 -23.12 39.91 0.04
N PHE A 181 -22.25 40.33 0.97
CA PHE A 181 -22.65 41.27 2.00
C PHE A 181 -22.66 42.66 1.37
N ALA A 182 -23.85 43.22 1.21
CA ALA A 182 -24.07 44.65 1.07
C ALA A 182 -23.67 45.41 2.34
#